data_AF-A0A6I2NMK1-F1
#
_entry.id   AF-A0A6I2NMK1-F1
#
_cell.length_a   1.000
_cell.length_b   1.000
_cell.length_c   1.000
_cell.angle_alpha   90.00
_cell.angle_beta   90.00
_cell.angle_gamma   90.00
#
_symmetry.space_group_name_H-M   'P 1'
#
loop_
_entity.id
_entity.type
_entity.pdbx_description
1 polymer ?
#
loop_
_entity_poly.entity_id
_entity_poly.type
_entity_poly.pdbx_seq_one_letter_code
_entity_poly.pdbx_strand_id
1 'polypeptide(L)'
;MKSIVLKILLLLLYSLIGFILAWGSNELSSSFLEKFYKSNFLSLLISLTALLFTIYSLITNRLLDLAKKSKYAFEETQKELKFAFIILIFCITVSIPLLLIFSVEKNIEIWINCKFVVFSILNTILILVLHIVIDMGKTIFLITNTLSKIEEQK
;
A
#
# COMPACT_ATOMS: atom_id res chain seq x y z
N MET A 1 -10.61 -6.82 19.36
CA MET A 1 -11.04 -7.95 18.50
C MET A 1 -11.67 -7.52 17.17
N LYS A 2 -12.70 -6.64 17.15
CA LYS A 2 -13.35 -6.21 15.89
C LYS A 2 -12.40 -5.56 14.85
N SER A 3 -11.43 -4.75 15.31
CA SER A 3 -10.44 -4.12 14.43
C SER A 3 -9.51 -5.12 13.72
N ILE A 4 -9.03 -6.15 14.44
CA ILE A 4 -8.11 -7.15 13.87
C ILE A 4 -8.82 -8.04 12.83
N VAL A 5 -10.04 -8.47 13.13
CA VAL A 5 -10.85 -9.27 12.20
C VAL A 5 -11.11 -8.50 10.91
N LEU A 6 -11.39 -7.20 10.99
CA LEU A 6 -11.57 -6.35 9.82
C LEU A 6 -10.27 -6.20 9.01
N LYS A 7 -9.12 -6.01 9.66
CA LYS A 7 -7.80 -5.92 8.99
C LYS A 7 -7.46 -7.23 8.26
N ILE A 8 -7.76 -8.39 8.86
CA ILE A 8 -7.58 -9.70 8.23
C ILE A 8 -8.53 -9.88 7.04
N LEU A 9 -9.80 -9.51 7.20
CA LEU A 9 -10.78 -9.60 6.11
C LEU A 9 -10.37 -8.72 4.91
N LEU A 10 -9.86 -7.51 5.16
CA LEU A 10 -9.30 -6.65 4.12
C LEU A 10 -8.14 -7.31 3.39
N LEU A 11 -7.21 -7.92 4.13
CA LEU A 11 -6.07 -8.61 3.55
C LEU A 11 -6.51 -9.77 2.66
N LEU A 12 -7.49 -10.56 3.10
CA LEU A 12 -8.09 -11.64 2.31
C LEU A 12 -8.76 -11.11 1.04
N LEU A 13 -9.48 -9.99 1.15
CA LEU A 13 -10.11 -9.35 0.00
C LEU A 13 -9.07 -8.87 -1.02
N TYR A 14 -7.99 -8.22 -0.59
CA TYR A 14 -6.91 -7.80 -1.48
C TYR A 14 -6.19 -8.98 -2.11
N SER A 15 -6.00 -10.06 -1.35
CA SER A 15 -5.43 -11.30 -1.87
C SER A 15 -6.33 -11.95 -2.92
N LEU A 16 -7.64 -11.91 -2.74
CA LEU A 16 -8.61 -12.41 -3.71
C LEU A 16 -8.58 -11.60 -5.00
N ILE A 17 -8.54 -10.27 -4.91
CA ILE A 17 -8.42 -9.40 -6.10
C ILE A 17 -7.07 -9.65 -6.79
N GLY A 18 -5.99 -9.82 -6.03
CA GLY A 18 -4.67 -10.13 -6.58
C GLY A 18 -4.63 -11.47 -7.33
N PHE A 19 -5.35 -12.47 -6.81
CA PHE A 19 -5.54 -13.76 -7.47
C PHE A 19 -6.36 -13.64 -8.74
N ILE A 20 -7.47 -12.89 -8.73
CA ILE A 20 -8.32 -12.66 -9.91
C ILE A 20 -7.51 -11.96 -11.02
N LEU A 21 -6.66 -10.99 -10.67
CA LEU A 21 -5.78 -10.34 -11.63
C LEU A 21 -4.74 -11.31 -12.22
N ALA A 22 -4.18 -12.19 -11.39
CA ALA A 22 -3.23 -13.21 -11.86
C ALA A 22 -3.91 -14.19 -12.81
N TRP A 23 -5.10 -14.66 -12.45
CA TRP A 23 -5.94 -15.52 -13.29
C TRP A 23 -6.29 -14.85 -14.61
N GLY A 24 -6.82 -13.62 -14.57
CA GLY A 24 -7.20 -12.88 -15.76
C GLY A 24 -6.01 -12.62 -16.69
N SER A 25 -4.82 -12.33 -16.15
CA SER A 25 -3.61 -12.18 -16.96
C SER A 25 -3.21 -13.48 -17.66
N ASN A 26 -3.40 -14.63 -17.00
CA ASN A 26 -3.08 -15.95 -17.56
C ASN A 26 -4.06 -16.33 -18.67
N GLU A 27 -5.37 -16.19 -18.43
CA GLU A 27 -6.42 -16.46 -19.43
C GLU A 27 -6.30 -15.56 -20.66
N LEU A 28 -5.97 -14.28 -20.46
CA LEU A 28 -5.77 -13.34 -21.56
C LEU A 28 -4.40 -13.49 -22.25
N SER A 29 -3.55 -14.42 -21.79
CA SER A 29 -2.15 -14.56 -22.24
C SER A 29 -1.40 -13.22 -22.26
N SER A 30 -1.71 -12.34 -21.31
CA SER A 30 -1.24 -10.96 -21.31
C SER A 30 0.14 -10.85 -20.67
N SER A 31 1.11 -10.33 -21.42
CA SER A 31 2.46 -10.03 -20.92
C SER A 31 2.59 -8.65 -20.25
N PHE A 32 1.49 -7.88 -20.18
CA PHE A 32 1.52 -6.49 -19.70
C PHE A 32 1.98 -6.40 -18.24
N LEU A 33 1.27 -7.08 -17.33
CA LEU A 33 1.57 -7.06 -15.90
C LEU A 33 2.94 -7.70 -15.60
N GLU A 34 3.33 -8.74 -16.34
CA GLU A 34 4.66 -9.35 -16.21
C GLU A 34 5.78 -8.35 -16.57
N LYS A 35 5.67 -7.65 -17.70
CA LYS A 35 6.63 -6.62 -18.10
C LYS A 35 6.65 -5.46 -17.11
N PHE A 36 5.48 -5.02 -16.66
CA PHE A 36 5.36 -4.00 -15.64
C PHE A 36 6.09 -4.41 -14.36
N TYR A 37 5.93 -5.66 -13.91
CA TYR A 37 6.59 -6.11 -12.69
C TYR A 37 8.10 -6.21 -12.82
N LYS A 38 8.62 -6.80 -13.90
CA LYS A 38 10.05 -6.94 -14.13
C LYS A 38 10.75 -5.57 -14.23
N SER A 39 10.12 -4.58 -14.86
CA SER A 39 10.78 -3.31 -15.17
C SER A 39 10.51 -2.20 -14.17
N ASN A 40 9.32 -2.12 -13.58
CA ASN A 40 8.87 -0.88 -12.92
C ASN A 40 8.44 -1.06 -11.46
N PHE A 41 8.14 -2.29 -11.01
CA PHE A 41 7.48 -2.48 -9.71
C PHE A 41 8.28 -1.95 -8.53
N LEU A 42 9.58 -2.23 -8.49
CA LEU A 42 10.44 -1.76 -7.42
C LEU A 42 10.57 -0.23 -7.42
N SER A 43 10.71 0.38 -8.61
CA SER A 43 10.75 1.84 -8.77
C SER A 43 9.45 2.48 -8.29
N LEU A 44 8.29 1.87 -8.61
CA LEU A 44 6.99 2.31 -8.15
C LEU A 44 6.86 2.21 -6.62
N LEU A 45 7.26 1.09 -6.02
CA LEU A 45 7.21 0.93 -4.56
C LEU A 45 8.08 1.95 -3.82
N ILE A 46 9.30 2.21 -4.32
CA ILE A 46 10.19 3.23 -3.77
C ILE A 46 9.56 4.63 -3.91
N SER A 47 9.02 4.95 -5.08
CA SER A 47 8.38 6.24 -5.36
C SER A 47 7.16 6.47 -4.45
N LEU A 48 6.32 5.45 -4.28
CA LEU A 48 5.16 5.52 -3.39
C LEU A 48 5.59 5.62 -1.92
N THR A 49 6.72 5.02 -1.54
CA THR A 49 7.28 5.17 -0.18
C THR A 49 7.76 6.58 0.09
N ALA A 50 8.44 7.21 -0.86
CA ALA A 50 8.83 8.62 -0.76
C ALA A 50 7.61 9.55 -0.67
N LEU A 51 6.58 9.28 -1.48
CA LEU A 51 5.30 9.99 -1.40
C LEU A 51 4.66 9.84 -0.01
N LEU A 52 4.57 8.61 0.51
CA LEU A 52 4.02 8.34 1.84
C LEU A 52 4.79 9.06 2.94
N PHE A 53 6.12 9.09 2.87
CA PHE A 53 6.94 9.80 3.84
C PHE A 53 6.63 11.30 3.84
N THR A 54 6.45 11.87 2.65
CA THR A 54 6.06 13.29 2.48
C THR A 54 4.68 13.56 3.07
N ILE A 55 3.70 12.69 2.76
CA ILE A 55 2.34 12.76 3.30
C ILE A 55 2.35 12.62 4.82
N TYR A 56 3.10 11.65 5.36
CA TYR A 56 3.25 11.41 6.78
C TYR A 56 3.79 12.64 7.51
N SER A 57 4.85 13.25 6.98
CA SER A 57 5.43 14.48 7.51
C SER A 57 4.40 15.61 7.53
N LEU A 58 3.67 15.79 6.42
CA LEU A 58 2.62 16.80 6.30
C LEU A 58 1.50 16.58 7.32
N ILE A 59 0.96 15.36 7.42
CA ILE A 59 -0.10 15.02 8.37
C ILE A 59 0.38 15.26 9.80
N THR A 60 1.58 14.82 10.15
CA THR A 60 2.14 14.99 11.49
C THR A 60 2.25 16.46 11.88
N ASN A 61 2.76 17.30 10.98
CA ASN A 61 2.87 18.74 11.21
C ASN A 61 1.49 19.39 11.41
N ARG A 62 0.51 19.04 10.57
CA ARG A 62 -0.86 19.56 10.69
C ARG A 62 -1.59 19.07 11.95
N LEU A 63 -1.36 17.83 12.36
CA LEU A 63 -1.90 17.29 13.62
C LEU A 63 -1.28 17.99 14.83
N LEU A 64 0.00 18.34 14.80
CA LEU A 64 0.65 19.11 15.87
C LEU A 64 0.06 20.52 15.97
N ASP A 65 -0.21 21.18 14.85
CA ASP A 65 -0.87 22.49 14.84
C ASP A 65 -2.31 22.41 15.37
N LEU A 66 -3.06 21.37 14.99
CA LEU A 66 -4.38 21.11 15.54
C LEU A 66 -4.32 20.84 17.05
N ALA A 67 -3.40 20.01 17.52
CA ALA A 67 -3.28 19.67 18.94
C ALA A 67 -3.01 20.91 19.81
N LYS A 68 -2.19 21.84 19.32
CA LYS A 68 -1.97 23.15 19.97
C LYS A 68 -3.26 23.98 20.08
N LYS A 69 -4.16 23.86 19.10
CA LYS A 69 -5.43 24.62 19.03
C LYS A 69 -6.61 23.92 19.74
N SER A 70 -6.65 22.58 19.82
CA SER A 70 -7.83 21.80 20.21
C SER A 70 -7.73 21.04 21.54
N LYS A 71 -6.60 21.12 22.26
CA LYS A 71 -6.30 20.33 23.49
C LYS A 71 -6.37 18.79 23.31
N TYR A 72 -6.56 18.29 22.09
CA TYR A 72 -6.69 16.87 21.81
C TYR A 72 -5.34 16.27 21.37
N ALA A 73 -5.00 15.09 21.91
CA ALA A 73 -3.79 14.36 21.54
C ALA A 73 -4.12 13.31 20.45
N PHE A 74 -3.58 13.48 19.25
CA PHE A 74 -3.80 12.58 18.10
C PHE A 74 -2.87 11.35 18.11
N GLU A 75 -2.69 10.72 19.28
CA GLU A 75 -1.75 9.61 19.47
C GLU A 75 -2.13 8.37 18.63
N GLU A 76 -3.42 8.03 18.56
CA GLU A 76 -3.90 6.90 17.77
C GLU A 76 -3.65 7.10 16.27
N THR A 77 -3.89 8.30 15.75
CA THR A 77 -3.64 8.63 14.34
C THR A 77 -2.15 8.53 14.02
N GLN A 78 -1.28 9.03 14.90
CA GLN A 78 0.18 8.90 14.73
C GLN A 78 0.63 7.44 14.76
N LYS A 79 0.01 6.60 15.59
CA LYS A 79 0.31 5.16 15.68
C LYS A 79 -0.08 4.43 14.40
N GLU A 80 -1.28 4.65 13.86
CA GLU A 80 -1.72 4.04 12.60
C GLU A 80 -0.88 4.54 11.40
N LEU A 81 -0.48 5.81 11.39
CA LEU A 81 0.43 6.37 10.38
C LEU A 81 1.82 5.70 10.40
N LYS A 82 2.40 5.50 11.59
CA LYS A 82 3.67 4.75 11.73
C LYS A 82 3.51 3.31 11.27
N PHE A 83 2.38 2.68 11.60
CA PHE A 83 2.10 1.31 11.19
C PHE A 83 1.98 1.16 9.67
N ALA A 84 1.30 2.09 8.99
CA ALA A 84 1.21 2.12 7.53
C ALA A 84 2.60 2.24 6.87
N PHE A 85 3.49 3.06 7.44
CA PHE A 85 4.86 3.20 6.95
C PHE A 85 5.67 1.91 7.12
N ILE A 86 5.54 1.22 8.26
CA ILE A 86 6.19 -0.07 8.51
C ILE A 86 5.69 -1.13 7.52
N ILE A 87 4.38 -1.21 7.27
CA ILE A 87 3.82 -2.12 6.27
C ILE A 87 4.44 -1.87 4.90
N LEU A 88 4.61 -0.61 4.51
CA LEU A 88 5.14 -0.30 3.19
C LEU A 88 6.62 -0.71 3.02
N ILE A 89 7.44 -0.46 4.05
CA ILE A 89 8.83 -0.97 4.07
C ILE A 89 8.84 -2.49 3.98
N PHE A 90 7.97 -3.17 4.75
CA PHE A 90 7.84 -4.61 4.70
C PHE A 90 7.45 -5.10 3.29
N CYS A 91 6.50 -4.43 2.63
CA CYS A 91 6.12 -4.72 1.25
C CYS A 91 7.31 -4.61 0.28
N ILE A 92 8.17 -3.60 0.42
CA ILE A 92 9.40 -3.49 -0.39
C ILE A 92 10.32 -4.68 -0.13
N THR A 93 10.61 -4.97 1.14
CA THR A 93 11.53 -6.04 1.52
C THR A 93 11.07 -7.40 1.01
N VAL A 94 9.75 -7.68 1.05
CA VAL A 94 9.16 -8.92 0.52
C VAL A 94 9.10 -8.93 -1.01
N SER A 95 8.91 -7.77 -1.65
CA SER A 95 8.82 -7.68 -3.11
C SER A 95 10.15 -8.00 -3.81
N ILE A 96 11.29 -7.67 -3.21
CA ILE A 96 12.62 -7.93 -3.79
C ILE A 96 12.85 -9.43 -4.07
N PRO A 97 12.75 -10.35 -3.09
CA PRO A 97 12.93 -11.79 -3.35
C PRO A 97 11.84 -12.35 -4.27
N LEU A 98 10.60 -11.87 -4.17
CA LEU A 98 9.52 -12.28 -5.08
C LEU A 98 9.82 -11.91 -6.53
N LEU A 99 10.30 -10.69 -6.79
CA LEU A 99 10.70 -10.25 -8.13
C LEU A 99 11.90 -11.04 -8.67
N LEU A 100 12.85 -11.42 -7.82
CA LEU A 100 13.97 -12.29 -8.22
C LEU A 100 13.46 -13.66 -8.68
N ILE A 101 12.56 -14.28 -7.89
CA ILE A 101 11.93 -15.55 -8.27
C ILE A 101 11.13 -15.37 -9.56
N PHE A 102 10.38 -14.29 -9.70
CA PHE A 102 9.56 -14.01 -10.88
C PHE A 102 10.38 -13.79 -12.16
N SER A 103 11.61 -13.31 -12.03
CA SER A 103 12.48 -12.99 -13.17
C SER A 103 13.15 -14.23 -13.79
N VAL A 104 13.22 -15.34 -13.07
CA VAL A 104 13.84 -16.57 -13.57
C VAL A 104 12.86 -17.30 -14.49
N GLU A 105 13.28 -17.56 -15.73
CA GLU A 105 12.52 -18.32 -16.70
C GLU A 105 12.97 -19.78 -16.67
N LYS A 106 12.19 -20.62 -15.97
CA LYS A 106 12.34 -22.08 -16.02
C LYS A 106 11.03 -22.70 -16.49
N ASN A 107 11.10 -23.54 -17.51
CA ASN A 107 9.92 -24.12 -18.15
C ASN A 107 9.58 -25.49 -17.55
N ILE A 108 9.43 -25.55 -16.23
CA ILE A 108 9.03 -26.74 -15.47
C ILE A 108 7.64 -26.46 -14.89
N GLU A 109 6.73 -27.42 -14.91
CA GLU A 109 5.34 -27.26 -14.44
C GLU A 109 5.23 -26.70 -13.01
N ILE A 110 6.09 -27.17 -12.10
CA ILE A 110 6.23 -26.63 -10.73
C ILE A 110 6.58 -25.14 -10.74
N TRP A 111 7.40 -24.70 -11.70
CA TRP A 111 7.82 -23.31 -11.83
C TRP A 111 6.70 -22.42 -12.36
N ILE A 112 5.85 -22.93 -13.25
CA ILE A 112 4.67 -22.22 -13.76
C ILE A 112 3.70 -21.93 -12.61
N ASN A 113 3.40 -22.93 -11.80
CA ASN A 113 2.53 -22.77 -10.63
C ASN A 113 3.15 -21.81 -9.59
N CYS A 114 4.46 -21.92 -9.34
CA CYS A 114 5.18 -21.00 -8.46
C CYS A 114 5.12 -19.55 -8.96
N LYS A 115 5.33 -19.34 -10.27
CA LYS A 115 5.27 -18.02 -10.91
C LYS A 115 3.87 -17.42 -10.77
N PHE A 116 2.81 -18.21 -10.94
CA PHE A 116 1.43 -17.77 -10.73
C PHE A 116 1.19 -17.31 -9.28
N VAL A 117 1.64 -18.08 -8.29
CA VAL A 117 1.52 -17.70 -6.87
C VAL A 117 2.29 -16.39 -6.59
N VAL A 118 3.54 -16.30 -7.04
CA VAL A 118 4.36 -15.08 -6.90
C VAL A 118 3.67 -13.88 -7.53
N PHE A 119 3.10 -14.06 -8.72
CA PHE A 119 2.38 -13.03 -9.44
C PHE A 119 1.11 -12.56 -8.70
N SER A 120 0.36 -13.50 -8.12
CA SER A 120 -0.79 -13.19 -7.25
C SER A 120 -0.37 -12.40 -6.01
N ILE A 121 0.76 -12.75 -5.39
CA ILE A 121 1.28 -12.02 -4.23
C ILE A 121 1.72 -10.61 -4.64
N LEU A 122 2.42 -10.45 -5.77
CA LEU A 122 2.82 -9.13 -6.28
C LEU A 122 1.61 -8.24 -6.59
N ASN A 123 0.55 -8.78 -7.20
CA ASN A 123 -0.72 -8.06 -7.37
C ASN A 123 -1.33 -7.64 -6.03
N THR A 124 -1.30 -8.52 -5.03
CA THR A 124 -1.82 -8.24 -3.69
C THR A 124 -1.06 -7.09 -3.04
N ILE A 125 0.28 -7.09 -3.14
CA ILE A 125 1.13 -6.00 -2.65
C ILE A 125 0.80 -4.71 -3.38
N LEU A 126 0.65 -4.72 -4.70
CA LEU A 126 0.29 -3.54 -5.48
C LEU A 126 -1.02 -2.91 -4.97
N ILE A 127 -2.06 -3.72 -4.82
CA ILE A 127 -3.39 -3.26 -4.35
C ILE A 127 -3.29 -2.70 -2.94
N LEU A 128 -2.59 -3.38 -2.04
CA LEU A 128 -2.40 -2.95 -0.67
C LEU A 128 -1.71 -1.58 -0.60
N VAL A 129 -0.63 -1.40 -1.36
CA VAL A 129 0.10 -0.13 -1.37
C VAL A 129 -0.78 0.99 -1.94
N LEU A 130 -1.51 0.75 -3.03
CA LEU A 130 -2.45 1.73 -3.58
C LEU A 130 -3.53 2.11 -2.57
N HIS A 131 -4.08 1.15 -1.82
CA HIS A 131 -5.06 1.42 -0.78
C HIS A 131 -4.50 2.35 0.29
N ILE A 132 -3.27 2.09 0.79
CA ILE A 132 -2.61 2.93 1.80
C ILE A 132 -2.43 4.37 1.27
N VAL A 133 -2.00 4.53 0.02
CA VAL A 133 -1.83 5.85 -0.61
C VAL A 133 -3.16 6.60 -0.66
N ILE A 134 -4.24 5.93 -1.09
CA ILE A 134 -5.58 6.53 -1.18
C ILE A 134 -6.08 6.95 0.21
N ASP A 135 -5.91 6.09 1.21
CA ASP A 135 -6.36 6.35 2.57
C ASP A 135 -5.64 7.57 3.17
N MET A 136 -4.30 7.60 3.08
CA MET A 136 -3.50 8.72 3.57
C MET A 136 -3.80 10.03 2.82
N GLY A 137 -4.04 9.95 1.50
CA GLY A 137 -4.47 11.11 0.71
C GLY A 137 -5.79 11.71 1.19
N LYS A 138 -6.79 10.86 1.49
CA LYS A 138 -8.07 11.29 2.07
C LYS A 138 -7.87 11.94 3.44
N THR A 139 -6.99 11.39 4.28
CA THR A 139 -6.67 11.94 5.60
C THR A 139 -6.10 13.36 5.51
N ILE A 140 -5.14 13.63 4.60
CA ILE A 140 -4.61 14.98 4.40
C ILE A 140 -5.73 15.97 4.08
N PHE A 141 -6.60 15.61 3.13
CA PHE A 141 -7.66 16.49 2.68
C PHE A 141 -8.63 16.83 3.82
N LEU A 142 -8.99 15.83 4.63
CA LEU A 142 -9.87 16.00 5.78
C LEU A 142 -9.24 16.89 6.86
N ILE A 143 -7.97 16.68 7.20
CA ILE A 143 -7.24 17.50 8.18
C ILE A 143 -7.10 18.94 7.70
N THR A 144 -6.75 19.14 6.43
CA THR A 144 -6.56 20.47 5.83
C THR A 144 -7.87 21.26 5.85
N ASN A 145 -8.99 20.65 5.44
CA ASN A 145 -10.31 21.26 5.49
C ASN A 145 -10.80 21.55 6.92
N THR A 146 -10.39 20.74 7.89
CA THR A 146 -10.74 20.98 9.30
C THR A 146 -9.96 22.17 9.87
N LEU A 147 -8.68 22.29 9.52
CA LEU A 147 -7.85 23.43 9.91
C LEU A 147 -8.36 24.75 9.33
N SER A 148 -8.73 24.77 8.04
CA SER A 148 -9.24 25.99 7.40
C SER A 148 -10.51 26.49 8.07
N LYS A 149 -11.44 25.59 8.41
CA LYS A 149 -12.68 25.95 9.13
C LYS A 149 -12.43 26.53 10.52
N ILE A 150 -11.41 26.05 11.23
CA ILE A 150 -11.03 26.59 12.55
C ILE A 150 -10.42 27.99 12.42
N GLU A 151 -9.73 28.27 11.32
CA GLU A 151 -9.16 29.59 11.04
C GLU A 151 -10.21 30.60 10.58
N GLU A 152 -11.22 30.18 9.83
CA GLU A 152 -12.37 31.02 9.43
C GLU A 152 -13.30 31.39 10.61
N GLN A 153 -13.28 30.62 11.69
CA GLN A 153 -14.09 30.86 12.90
C GLN A 153 -13.39 31.76 13.96
N LYS A 154 -12.18 32.24 13.67
CA LYS A 154 -11.42 33.17 14.51
C LYS A 154 -11.48 34.59 13.97
#